data_AF-A0A5K4FCH6-F1
#
_entry.id   AF-A0A5K4FCH6-F1
#
_cell.length_a   1.000
_cell.length_b   1.000
_cell.length_c   1.000
_cell.angle_alpha   90.00
_cell.angle_beta   90.00
_cell.angle_gamma   90.00
#
_symmetry.space_group_name_H-M   'P 1'
#
loop_
_entity.id
_entity.type
_entity.pdbx_description
1 polymer ?
#
loop_
_entity_poly.entity_id
_entity_poly.type
_entity_poly.pdbx_seq_one_letter_code
_entity_poly.pdbx_strand_id
1 'polypeptide(L)' 'MFSTLSTFRKHEFEKHGLCAVEDPQVFNQYGYFKFGIQLMQKLNLLKYVIHVVINSWLHFYKIL' A
#
# COMPACT_ATOMS: atom_id res chain seq x y z
N MET A 1 -13.39 -18.89 -4.70
CA MET A 1 -12.14 -19.61 -4.43
C MET A 1 -11.27 -18.72 -3.55
N PHE A 2 -11.04 -19.10 -2.29
CA PHE A 2 -10.18 -18.33 -1.38
C PHE A 2 -8.74 -18.47 -1.85
N SER A 3 -8.09 -17.37 -2.24
CA SER A 3 -6.64 -17.40 -2.47
C SER A 3 -5.94 -17.46 -1.12
N THR A 4 -4.99 -18.38 -0.96
CA THR A 4 -4.11 -18.32 0.21
C THR A 4 -3.21 -17.10 0.08
N LEU A 5 -2.67 -16.63 1.20
CA LEU A 5 -1.69 -15.54 1.17
C LEU A 5 -0.46 -15.87 0.30
N SER A 6 -0.08 -17.16 0.23
CA SER A 6 1.02 -17.61 -0.64
C SER A 6 0.65 -17.55 -2.12
N THR A 7 -0.55 -18.00 -2.52
CA THR A 7 -0.97 -17.94 -3.92
C THR A 7 -1.17 -16.50 -4.38
N PHE A 8 -1.71 -15.63 -3.51
CA PHE A 8 -1.82 -14.20 -3.77
C PHE A 8 -0.45 -13.55 -4.01
N ARG A 9 0.50 -13.73 -3.08
CA ARG A 9 1.85 -13.15 -3.25
C ARG A 9 2.58 -13.69 -4.46
N LYS A 10 2.44 -14.98 -4.76
CA LYS A 10 3.00 -15.56 -5.97
C LYS A 10 2.43 -14.89 -7.23
N HIS A 11 1.10 -14.77 -7.31
CA HIS A 11 0.42 -14.10 -8.42
C HIS A 11 0.88 -12.66 -8.60
N GLU A 12 0.91 -11.88 -7.52
CA GLU A 12 1.34 -10.48 -7.57
C GLU A 12 2.77 -10.32 -8.08
N PHE A 13 3.70 -11.17 -7.62
CA PHE A 13 5.08 -11.08 -8.08
C PHE A 13 5.23 -11.52 -9.54
N GLU A 14 4.64 -12.65 -9.92
CA GLU A 14 4.73 -13.16 -11.30
C GLU A 14 4.06 -12.23 -12.32
N LYS A 15 2.93 -11.60 -11.95
CA LYS A 15 2.17 -10.72 -12.83
C LYS A 15 2.69 -9.30 -12.89
N HIS A 16 3.18 -8.76 -11.77
CA HIS A 16 3.52 -7.34 -11.64
C HIS A 16 4.96 -7.12 -11.21
N GLY A 17 5.45 -7.90 -10.24
CA GLY A 17 6.79 -7.73 -9.69
C GLY A 17 7.94 -7.98 -10.66
N LEU A 18 7.79 -8.94 -11.59
CA LEU A 18 8.80 -9.21 -12.63
C LEU A 18 9.06 -8.01 -13.55
N CYS A 19 8.06 -7.15 -13.78
CA CYS A 19 8.23 -5.93 -14.56
C CYS A 19 8.97 -4.81 -13.80
N ALA A 20 9.09 -4.94 -12.48
CA ALA A 20 9.67 -3.92 -11.62
C ALA A 20 11.13 -4.22 -11.22
N VAL A 21 11.70 -5.37 -11.63
CA VAL A 21 13.04 -5.79 -11.21
C VAL A 21 14.18 -4.93 -11.76
N GLU A 22 13.91 -4.08 -12.74
CA GLU A 22 14.88 -3.09 -13.23
C GLU A 22 15.13 -1.96 -12.21
N ASP A 23 14.20 -1.72 -11.27
CA ASP A 23 14.41 -0.78 -10.18
C ASP A 23 15.38 -1.42 -9.14
N PRO A 24 16.51 -0.75 -8.82
CA PRO A 24 17.45 -1.24 -7.82
C PRO A 24 16.87 -1.46 -6.41
N GLN A 25 15.75 -0.82 -6.07
CA GLN A 25 15.06 -1.02 -4.80
C GLN A 25 14.20 -2.29 -4.80
N VAL A 26 13.84 -2.80 -5.99
CA VAL A 26 13.00 -3.98 -6.16
C VAL A 26 13.85 -5.20 -6.46
N PHE A 27 14.60 -5.22 -7.57
CA PHE A 27 15.54 -6.22 -8.11
C PHE A 27 15.27 -7.75 -7.98
N ASN A 28 14.37 -8.19 -7.10
CA ASN A 28 13.93 -9.55 -6.86
C ASN A 28 12.59 -9.54 -6.10
N GLN A 29 12.07 -10.73 -5.81
CA GLN A 29 10.81 -10.88 -5.09
C GLN A 29 10.81 -10.28 -3.68
N TYR A 30 11.91 -10.42 -2.95
CA TYR A 30 12.02 -9.87 -1.60
C TYR A 30 11.96 -8.34 -1.63
N GLY A 31 12.73 -7.70 -2.53
CA GLY A 31 12.73 -6.26 -2.67
C GLY A 31 11.39 -5.72 -3.17
N TYR A 32 10.69 -6.43 -4.07
CA TYR A 32 9.32 -6.07 -4.48
C TYR A 32 8.38 -5.93 -3.28
N PHE A 33 8.30 -6.96 -2.43
CA PHE A 33 7.41 -6.92 -1.27
C PHE A 33 7.91 -5.96 -0.19
N LYS A 34 9.23 -5.87 0.05
CA LYS A 34 9.80 -4.90 0.98
C LYS A 34 9.46 -3.47 0.57
N PHE A 35 9.65 -3.13 -0.69
CA PHE A 35 9.33 -1.82 -1.25
C PHE A 35 7.84 -1.50 -1.09
N GLY A 36 6.95 -2.43 -1.48
CA GLY A 36 5.50 -2.25 -1.34
C GLY A 36 5.07 -2.00 0.12
N ILE A 37 5.63 -2.74 1.08
CA ILE A 37 5.36 -2.55 2.50
C ILE A 37 5.87 -1.20 3.00
N GLN A 38 7.09 -0.79 2.62
CA GLN A 38 7.64 0.51 2.98
C GLN A 38 6.83 1.66 2.40
N LEU A 39 6.38 1.54 1.15
CA LEU A 39 5.51 2.53 0.50
C LEU A 39 4.17 2.66 1.24
N MET A 40 3.55 1.53 1.59
CA MET A 40 2.31 1.51 2.38
C MET A 40 2.50 2.20 3.73
N GLN A 41 3.60 1.91 4.44
CA GLN A 41 3.90 2.54 5.73
C GLN A 41 4.13 4.05 5.61
N LYS A 42 4.83 4.49 4.55
CA LYS A 42 5.11 5.91 4.31
C LYS A 42 3.85 6.70 3.98
N LEU A 43 2.98 6.14 3.14
CA LEU A 43 1.74 6.82 2.74
C LEU A 43 0.69 6.79 3.85
N ASN A 44 0.64 5.70 4.63
CA ASN A 44 -0.35 5.43 5.68
C ASN A 44 -1.72 6.06 5.36
N LEU A 45 -2.30 5.61 4.23
CA LEU A 45 -3.50 6.21 3.65
C LEU A 45 -4.66 6.27 4.64
N LEU A 46 -4.77 5.26 5.51
CA LEU A 46 -5.79 5.24 6.55
C LEU A 46 -5.64 6.43 7.51
N LYS A 47 -4.41 6.69 8.00
CA LYS A 47 -4.14 7.84 8.86
C LYS A 47 -4.48 9.16 8.14
N TYR A 48 -4.13 9.27 6.86
CA TYR A 48 -4.47 10.44 6.07
C TYR A 48 -5.99 10.65 5.95
N VAL A 49 -6.73 9.60 5.58
CA VAL A 49 -8.19 9.66 5.43
C VAL A 49 -8.86 9.98 6.76
N ILE A 50 -8.47 9.34 7.86
CA ILE A 50 -9.00 9.64 9.20
C ILE A 50 -8.75 11.11 9.54
N HIS A 51 -7.55 11.62 9.29
CA HIS A 51 -7.20 13.01 9.57
C HIS A 51 -8.09 13.98 8.76
N VAL A 52 -8.28 13.73 7.46
CA VAL A 52 -9.14 14.54 6.59
C VAL A 52 -10.60 14.50 7.07
N VAL A 53 -11.12 13.32 7.38
CA VAL A 53 -12.52 13.15 7.83
C VAL A 53 -12.73 13.88 9.15
N ILE A 54 -11.88 13.65 10.16
CA ILE A 54 -12.00 14.32 11.47
C ILE A 54 -11.91 15.84 11.32
N ASN A 55 -10.96 16.35 10.53
CA ASN A 55 -10.82 17.79 10.34
C ASN A 55 -12.03 18.39 9.60
N SER A 56 -12.58 17.68 8.62
CA SER A 56 -13.79 18.12 7.91
C SER A 56 -15.01 18.15 8.84
N TRP A 57 -15.17 17.13 9.69
CA TRP A 57 -16.21 17.07 10.72
C TRP A 57 -16.06 18.19 11.75
N LEU A 58 -14.84 18.44 12.25
CA LEU A 58 -14.55 19.54 13.16
C LEU A 58 -14.84 20.92 12.54
N HIS A 59 -14.54 21.09 11.26
CA HIS A 59 -14.88 22.33 10.54
C HIS A 59 -16.39 22.51 10.43
N PHE A 60 -17.13 21.46 10.10
CA PHE A 60 -18.60 21.49 10.06
C PHE A 60 -19.21 21.89 11.41
N TYR A 61 -18.73 21.32 12.52
CA TYR A 61 -19.21 21.67 13.86
C TYR A 61 -18.85 23.08 14.33
N LYS A 62 -17.83 23.72 13.75
CA LYS A 62 -17.48 25.12 14.07
C LYS A 62 -18.37 26.14 13.37
N ILE A 63 -19.11 25.74 12.34
CA ILE A 63 -19.99 26.61 11.55
C ILE A 63 -21.44 26.57 12.07
N LEU A 64 -21.78 25.55 12.87
CA LEU A 64 -23.02 25.47 13.65
C LEU A 64 -22.90 26.29 14.95
#